data_AF-A0A9X9A0E9-F1
#
_entry.id   AF-A0A9X9A0E9-F1
#
_cell.length_a   1.000
_cell.length_b   1.000
_cell.length_c   1.000
_cell.angle_alpha   90.00
_cell.angle_beta   90.00
_cell.angle_gamma   90.00
#
_symmetry.space_group_name_H-M   'P 1'
#
loop_
_entity.id
_entity.type
_entity.pdbx_description
1 polymer ?
#
loop_
_entity_poly.entity_id
_entity_poly.type
_entity_poly.pdbx_seq_one_letter_code
_entity_poly.pdbx_strand_id
1 'polypeptide(L)'
;GILFYLSTILESKYDIHGIWKGCVLAIPLLVLSLSSYMAGKKIGDNQNVMKKCIYIGFLMAAASVIIPLFIKGIYLLLLCLVIMGIGIGMALPCLDALITQGIEKEQRGTVTSFYSSMRFIGVAAGPPLYSFFMKGADHEVFYLTSIFAA
;
A
#
# COMPACT_ATOMS: atom_id res chain seq x y z
N GLY A 1 7.34 -3.06 -1.99
CA GLY A 1 8.50 -2.17 -1.78
C GLY A 1 8.71 -1.86 -0.32
N ILE A 2 7.88 -1.00 0.28
CA ILE A 2 8.06 -0.54 1.67
C ILE A 2 8.08 -1.66 2.74
N LEU A 3 7.28 -2.73 2.60
CA LEU A 3 7.34 -3.89 3.51
C LEU A 3 8.66 -4.66 3.38
N PHE A 4 9.24 -4.69 2.18
CA PHE A 4 10.57 -5.27 1.96
C PHE A 4 11.65 -4.41 2.62
N TYR A 5 11.57 -3.08 2.50
CA TYR A 5 12.44 -2.15 3.22
C TYR A 5 12.35 -2.33 4.75
N LEU A 6 11.14 -2.38 5.31
CA LEU A 6 10.93 -2.64 6.74
C LEU A 6 11.53 -4.00 7.13
N SER A 7 11.27 -5.05 6.35
CA SER A 7 11.83 -6.39 6.54
C SER A 7 13.36 -6.37 6.61
N THR A 8 14.03 -5.66 5.69
CA THR A 8 15.49 -5.55 5.67
C THR A 8 16.03 -4.71 6.82
N ILE A 9 15.35 -3.65 7.26
CA ILE A 9 15.77 -2.86 8.44
C ILE A 9 15.67 -3.68 9.72
N LEU A 10 14.59 -4.45 9.90
CA LEU A 10 14.43 -5.31 11.08
C LEU A 10 15.57 -6.34 11.18
N GLU A 11 15.99 -6.85 10.03
CA GLU A 11 17.03 -7.88 9.93
C GLU A 11 18.43 -7.29 10.11
N SER A 12 18.76 -6.23 9.37
CA SER A 12 20.11 -5.64 9.36
C SER A 12 20.44 -4.78 10.58
N LYS A 13 19.44 -4.09 11.15
CA LYS A 13 19.67 -3.05 12.17
C LYS A 13 19.20 -3.43 13.57
N TYR A 14 18.25 -4.35 13.67
CA TYR A 14 17.68 -4.81 14.95
C TYR A 14 17.97 -6.28 15.24
N ASP A 15 18.66 -7.00 14.34
CA ASP A 15 19.03 -8.41 14.46
C ASP A 15 17.81 -9.35 14.70
N ILE A 16 16.62 -8.89 14.29
CA ILE A 16 15.38 -9.63 14.47
C ILE A 16 15.21 -10.60 13.30
N HIS A 17 15.67 -11.83 13.48
CA HIS A 17 15.52 -12.91 12.51
C HIS A 17 14.25 -13.76 12.71
N GLY A 18 13.79 -14.37 11.61
CA GLY A 18 12.78 -15.43 11.65
C GLY A 18 11.35 -14.95 11.94
N ILE A 19 10.68 -15.65 12.86
CA ILE A 19 9.22 -15.54 13.11
C ILE A 19 8.83 -14.14 13.60
N TRP A 20 9.68 -13.50 14.41
CA TRP A 20 9.39 -12.17 14.97
C TRP A 20 9.28 -11.07 13.91
N LYS A 21 10.08 -11.15 12.84
CA LYS A 21 9.95 -10.25 11.68
C LYS A 21 8.58 -10.41 11.01
N GLY A 22 8.15 -11.66 10.84
CA GLY A 22 6.84 -12.00 10.29
C GLY A 22 5.70 -11.42 11.14
N CYS A 23 5.79 -11.54 12.47
CA CYS A 23 4.81 -10.96 13.40
C CYS A 23 4.68 -9.44 13.23
N VAL A 24 5.80 -8.72 13.09
CA VAL A 24 5.78 -7.26 12.91
C VAL A 24 5.15 -6.87 11.56
N LEU A 25 5.49 -7.58 10.48
CA LEU A 25 4.92 -7.35 9.16
C LEU A 25 3.44 -7.74 9.07
N ALA A 26 2.99 -8.69 9.90
CA ALA A 26 1.59 -9.10 9.96
C ALA A 26 0.68 -7.97 10.44
N ILE A 27 1.15 -7.06 11.31
CA ILE A 27 0.35 -5.96 11.85
C ILE A 27 -0.24 -5.07 10.73
N PRO A 28 0.56 -4.43 9.86
CA PRO A 28 0.02 -3.60 8.77
C PRO A 28 -0.79 -4.42 7.75
N LEU A 29 -0.45 -5.70 7.52
CA LEU A 29 -1.20 -6.58 6.62
C LEU A 29 -2.58 -6.94 7.17
N LEU A 30 -2.69 -7.20 8.48
CA LEU A 30 -3.96 -7.43 9.16
C LEU A 30 -4.84 -6.19 9.08
N VAL A 31 -4.27 -5.02 9.40
CA VAL A 31 -5.00 -3.75 9.32
C VAL A 31 -5.50 -3.46 7.91
N LEU A 32 -4.67 -3.70 6.89
CA LEU A 32 -5.06 -3.59 5.48
C LEU A 32 -6.24 -4.50 5.16
N SER A 33 -6.15 -5.78 5.57
CA SER A 33 -7.19 -6.77 5.29
C SER A 33 -8.51 -6.44 5.99
N LEU A 34 -8.46 -6.05 7.27
CA LEU A 34 -9.62 -5.60 8.04
C LEU A 34 -10.25 -4.35 7.42
N SER A 35 -9.44 -3.36 7.06
CA SER A 35 -9.90 -2.12 6.44
C SER A 35 -10.55 -2.39 5.09
N SER A 36 -9.97 -3.28 4.27
CA SER A 36 -10.53 -3.69 2.99
C SER A 36 -11.85 -4.44 3.12
N TYR A 37 -11.97 -5.33 4.11
CA TYR A 37 -13.21 -6.02 4.38
C TYR A 37 -14.32 -5.04 4.83
N MET A 38 -13.98 -4.13 5.76
CA MET A 38 -14.92 -3.12 6.25
C MET A 38 -15.37 -2.16 5.16
N ALA A 39 -14.41 -1.68 4.35
CA ALA A 39 -14.69 -0.81 3.22
C ALA A 39 -15.62 -1.52 2.23
N GLY A 40 -15.22 -2.70 1.73
CA GLY A 40 -16.03 -3.47 0.77
C GLY A 40 -17.45 -3.74 1.26
N LYS A 41 -17.64 -4.02 2.57
CA LYS A 41 -18.96 -4.23 3.16
C LYS A 41 -19.79 -2.94 3.28
N LYS A 42 -19.16 -1.79 3.58
CA LYS A 42 -19.85 -0.53 3.92
C LYS A 42 -20.13 0.36 2.71
N ILE A 43 -19.39 0.20 1.61
CA ILE A 43 -19.45 1.08 0.44
C ILE A 43 -20.72 0.90 -0.40
N GLY A 44 -21.28 -0.31 -0.47
CA GLY A 44 -22.49 -0.59 -1.28
C GLY A 44 -22.32 -0.21 -2.76
N ASP A 45 -23.37 0.32 -3.39
CA ASP A 45 -23.41 0.75 -4.80
C ASP A 45 -23.22 2.28 -4.98
N ASN A 46 -22.84 3.00 -3.93
CA ASN A 46 -22.76 4.46 -3.99
C ASN A 46 -21.43 4.94 -4.57
N GLN A 47 -21.44 5.23 -5.86
CA GLN A 47 -20.35 5.79 -6.66
C GLN A 47 -19.69 7.04 -6.02
N ASN A 48 -20.47 7.92 -5.37
CA ASN A 48 -19.93 9.11 -4.71
C ASN A 48 -19.14 8.77 -3.43
N VAL A 49 -19.59 7.77 -2.69
CA VAL A 49 -18.87 7.28 -1.49
C VAL A 49 -17.60 6.55 -1.90
N MET A 50 -17.64 5.74 -2.97
CA MET A 50 -16.44 5.10 -3.54
C MET A 50 -15.37 6.13 -3.89
N LYS A 51 -15.70 7.16 -4.66
CA LYS A 51 -14.76 8.21 -5.05
C LYS A 51 -14.16 8.94 -3.84
N LYS A 52 -14.97 9.27 -2.84
CA LYS A 52 -14.49 9.91 -1.60
C LYS A 52 -13.55 9.00 -0.81
N CYS A 53 -13.88 7.71 -0.68
CA CYS A 53 -13.03 6.75 0.03
C CYS A 53 -11.70 6.52 -0.71
N ILE A 54 -11.70 6.47 -2.04
CA ILE A 54 -10.48 6.41 -2.86
C ILE A 54 -9.61 7.64 -2.60
N TYR A 55 -10.21 8.83 -2.68
CA TYR A 55 -9.48 10.09 -2.48
C TYR A 55 -8.87 10.17 -1.08
N ILE A 56 -9.66 9.90 -0.03
CA ILE A 56 -9.20 9.89 1.36
C ILE A 56 -8.11 8.82 1.57
N GLY A 57 -8.30 7.63 1.00
CA GLY A 57 -7.35 6.53 1.15
C GLY A 57 -6.00 6.82 0.49
N PHE A 58 -6.00 7.40 -0.71
CA PHE A 58 -4.77 7.88 -1.35
C PHE A 58 -4.13 9.03 -0.59
N LEU A 59 -4.92 9.96 -0.04
CA LEU A 59 -4.38 11.07 0.76
C LEU A 59 -3.73 10.58 2.05
N MET A 60 -4.32 9.58 2.71
CA MET A 60 -3.72 8.88 3.85
C MET A 60 -2.43 8.14 3.46
N ALA A 61 -2.43 7.46 2.31
CA ALA A 61 -1.24 6.78 1.81
C ALA A 61 -0.11 7.77 1.49
N ALA A 62 -0.39 8.87 0.81
CA ALA A 62 0.58 9.93 0.53
C ALA A 62 1.16 10.52 1.83
N ALA A 63 0.31 10.87 2.79
CA ALA A 63 0.74 11.39 4.09
C ALA A 63 1.64 10.39 4.84
N SER A 64 1.29 9.11 4.82
CA SER A 64 2.06 8.05 5.49
C SER A 64 3.46 7.84 4.92
N VAL A 65 3.69 8.19 3.65
CA VAL A 65 5.01 8.09 3.01
C VAL A 65 5.85 9.35 3.24
N ILE A 66 5.20 10.51 3.39
CA ILE A 66 5.89 11.79 3.60
C ILE A 66 6.42 11.93 5.04
N ILE A 67 5.68 11.45 6.05
CA ILE A 67 6.07 11.60 7.46
C ILE A 67 7.44 10.97 7.79
N PRO A 68 7.78 9.76 7.32
CA PRO A 68 9.09 9.15 7.53
C PRO A 68 10.28 9.87 6.86
N LEU A 69 10.05 10.80 5.92
CA LEU A 69 11.14 11.60 5.32
C LEU A 69 11.80 12.53 6.33
N PHE A 70 11.02 13.07 7.28
CA PHE A 70 11.48 14.09 8.21
C PHE A 70 11.92 13.53 9.56
N ILE A 71 11.33 12.40 9.99
CA ILE A 71 11.58 11.83 11.31
C ILE A 71 11.95 10.35 11.17
N LYS A 72 13.14 10.00 11.69
CA LYS A 72 13.65 8.62 11.66
C LYS A 72 13.21 7.86 12.91
N GLY A 73 12.53 6.73 12.74
CA GLY A 73 12.19 5.83 13.84
C GLY A 73 11.40 4.61 13.39
N ILE A 74 11.72 3.42 13.91
CA ILE A 74 11.05 2.17 13.54
C ILE A 74 9.57 2.16 13.96
N TYR A 75 9.26 2.68 15.15
CA TYR A 75 7.88 2.79 15.64
C TYR A 75 7.05 3.75 14.81
N LEU A 76 7.65 4.86 14.36
CA LEU A 76 6.99 5.81 13.46
C LEU A 76 6.75 5.19 12.08
N LEU A 77 7.74 4.47 11.54
CA LEU A 77 7.61 3.76 10.27
C LEU A 77 6.48 2.72 10.33
N LEU A 78 6.40 1.97 11.43
CA LEU A 78 5.34 0.99 11.65
C LEU A 78 3.96 1.65 11.76
N LEU A 79 3.86 2.76 12.48
CA LEU A 79 2.62 3.53 12.59
C LEU A 79 2.18 4.10 11.23
N CYS A 80 3.13 4.60 10.44
CA CYS A 80 2.88 5.06 9.07
C CYS A 80 2.41 3.91 8.18
N LEU A 81 3.04 2.74 8.25
CA LEU A 81 2.63 1.52 7.53
C LEU A 81 1.22 1.08 7.89
N VAL A 82 0.82 1.19 9.16
CA VAL A 82 -0.53 0.90 9.63
C VAL A 82 -1.53 1.90 9.03
N ILE A 83 -1.24 3.20 9.08
CA ILE A 83 -2.08 4.24 8.47
C ILE A 83 -2.20 4.02 6.95
N MET A 84 -1.08 3.69 6.30
CA MET A 84 -1.05 3.36 4.87
C MET A 84 -1.90 2.13 4.58
N GLY A 85 -1.82 1.10 5.44
CA GLY A 85 -2.63 -0.11 5.37
C GLY A 85 -4.14 0.20 5.44
N ILE A 86 -4.55 1.11 6.31
CA ILE A 86 -5.93 1.59 6.38
C ILE A 86 -6.32 2.29 5.07
N GLY A 87 -5.51 3.25 4.61
CA GLY A 87 -5.79 4.03 3.41
C GLY A 87 -5.90 3.17 2.15
N ILE A 88 -4.90 2.33 1.89
CA ILE A 88 -4.87 1.39 0.76
C ILE A 88 -5.97 0.34 0.90
N GLY A 89 -6.15 -0.20 2.11
CA GLY A 89 -7.19 -1.18 2.40
C GLY A 89 -8.57 -0.64 2.09
N MET A 90 -8.84 0.64 2.36
CA MET A 90 -10.10 1.26 1.96
C MET A 90 -10.17 1.57 0.46
N ALA A 91 -9.10 2.11 -0.13
CA ALA A 91 -9.11 2.61 -1.51
C ALA A 91 -9.21 1.49 -2.56
N LEU A 92 -8.49 0.38 -2.39
CA LEU A 92 -8.46 -0.72 -3.37
C LEU A 92 -9.84 -1.34 -3.66
N PRO A 93 -10.63 -1.79 -2.67
CA PRO A 93 -11.95 -2.35 -2.93
C PRO A 93 -12.92 -1.31 -3.52
N CYS A 94 -12.81 -0.02 -3.13
CA CYS A 94 -13.57 1.04 -3.79
C CYS A 94 -13.23 1.14 -5.27
N LEU A 95 -11.94 1.09 -5.60
CA LEU A 95 -11.43 1.28 -6.95
C LEU A 95 -11.80 0.08 -7.84
N ASP A 96 -11.66 -1.14 -7.31
CA ASP A 96 -12.07 -2.38 -7.97
C ASP A 96 -13.59 -2.38 -8.24
N ALA A 97 -14.40 -1.93 -7.29
CA ALA A 97 -15.86 -1.78 -7.46
C ALA A 97 -16.19 -0.69 -8.48
N LEU A 98 -15.54 0.47 -8.40
CA LEU A 98 -15.76 1.62 -9.28
C LEU A 98 -15.47 1.27 -10.75
N ILE A 99 -14.32 0.63 -11.00
CA ILE A 99 -13.93 0.17 -12.35
C ILE A 99 -14.99 -0.79 -12.87
N THR A 100 -15.38 -1.79 -12.07
CA THR A 100 -16.28 -2.83 -12.55
C THR A 100 -17.73 -2.41 -12.73
N GLN A 101 -18.19 -1.37 -12.04
CA GLN A 101 -19.54 -0.82 -12.19
C GLN A 101 -19.71 0.07 -13.43
N GLY A 102 -18.64 0.71 -13.89
CA GLY A 102 -18.68 1.58 -15.07
C GLY A 102 -18.52 0.86 -16.41
N ILE A 103 -18.41 -0.47 -16.42
CA ILE A 103 -18.07 -1.27 -17.60
C ILE A 103 -19.19 -2.25 -17.93
N GLU A 104 -19.52 -2.35 -19.21
CA GLU A 104 -20.48 -3.33 -19.72
C GLU A 104 -20.06 -4.77 -19.39
N LYS A 105 -21.04 -5.65 -19.13
CA LYS A 105 -20.77 -7.02 -18.69
C LYS A 105 -19.88 -7.79 -19.67
N GLU A 106 -20.04 -7.57 -20.98
CA GLU A 106 -19.23 -8.20 -22.01
C GLU A 106 -17.74 -7.80 -21.93
N GLN A 107 -17.43 -6.57 -21.57
CA GLN A 107 -16.06 -6.03 -21.58
C GLN A 107 -15.37 -6.09 -20.20
N ARG A 108 -16.12 -6.36 -19.13
CA ARG A 108 -15.63 -6.38 -17.75
C ARG A 108 -14.43 -7.31 -17.56
N GLY A 109 -14.43 -8.48 -18.21
CA GLY A 109 -13.31 -9.44 -18.13
C GLY A 109 -12.02 -8.90 -18.73
N THR A 110 -12.10 -8.30 -19.91
CA THR A 110 -10.95 -7.70 -20.62
C THR A 110 -10.36 -6.54 -19.82
N VAL A 111 -11.19 -5.64 -19.29
CA VAL A 111 -10.68 -4.50 -18.52
C VAL A 111 -10.11 -4.94 -17.17
N THR A 112 -10.76 -5.86 -16.48
CA THR A 112 -10.28 -6.36 -15.18
C THR A 112 -8.96 -7.12 -15.33
N SER A 113 -8.78 -7.88 -16.40
CA SER A 113 -7.51 -8.57 -16.70
C SER A 113 -6.38 -7.59 -17.03
N PHE A 114 -6.67 -6.53 -17.80
CA PHE A 114 -5.70 -5.47 -18.05
C PHE A 114 -5.30 -4.72 -16.77
N TYR A 115 -6.28 -4.34 -15.95
CA TYR A 115 -6.05 -3.72 -14.63
C TYR A 115 -5.22 -4.62 -13.70
N SER A 116 -5.56 -5.91 -13.63
CA SER A 116 -4.82 -6.88 -12.82
C SER A 116 -3.37 -7.03 -13.30
N SER A 117 -3.15 -6.99 -14.61
CA SER A 117 -1.80 -7.03 -15.20
C SER A 117 -0.96 -5.84 -14.75
N MET A 118 -1.49 -4.62 -14.79
CA MET A 118 -0.79 -3.42 -14.28
C MET A 118 -0.44 -3.56 -12.80
N ARG A 119 -1.37 -4.07 -11.99
CA ARG A 119 -1.14 -4.33 -10.56
C ARG A 119 0.00 -5.32 -10.33
N PHE A 120 0.04 -6.42 -11.09
CA PHE A 120 1.13 -7.40 -10.99
C PHE A 120 2.48 -6.83 -11.42
N ILE A 121 2.52 -6.00 -12.46
CA ILE A 121 3.75 -5.29 -12.86
C ILE A 121 4.27 -4.44 -11.70
N GLY A 122 3.39 -3.68 -11.03
CA GLY A 122 3.77 -2.88 -9.87
C GLY A 122 4.32 -3.71 -8.70
N VAL A 123 3.68 -4.85 -8.39
CA VAL A 123 4.15 -5.78 -7.35
C VAL A 123 5.49 -6.41 -7.71
N ALA A 124 5.72 -6.75 -8.99
CA ALA A 124 6.96 -7.34 -9.47
C ALA A 124 8.11 -6.32 -9.51
N ALA A 125 7.85 -5.10 -9.98
CA ALA A 125 8.84 -4.03 -10.08
C ALA A 125 9.18 -3.39 -8.73
N GLY A 126 8.24 -3.42 -7.77
CA GLY A 126 8.39 -2.78 -6.47
C GLY A 126 9.64 -3.23 -5.69
N PRO A 127 9.83 -4.52 -5.37
CA PRO A 127 11.00 -4.98 -4.60
C PRO A 127 12.36 -4.72 -5.29
N PRO A 128 12.55 -5.00 -6.60
CA PRO A 128 13.79 -4.66 -7.30
C PRO A 128 14.12 -3.17 -7.28
N LEU A 129 13.13 -2.30 -7.55
CA LEU A 129 13.33 -0.85 -7.48
C LEU A 129 13.76 -0.45 -6.07
N TYR A 130 13.03 -0.87 -5.03
CA TYR A 130 13.40 -0.60 -3.64
C TYR A 130 14.80 -1.13 -3.30
N SER A 131 15.13 -2.36 -3.68
CA SER A 131 16.42 -2.98 -3.40
C SER A 131 17.58 -2.23 -4.08
N PHE A 132 17.38 -1.69 -5.28
CA PHE A 132 18.38 -0.87 -5.97
C PHE A 132 18.64 0.44 -5.23
N PHE A 133 17.58 1.18 -4.86
CA PHE A 133 17.72 2.47 -4.14
C PHE A 133 18.14 2.30 -2.68
N MET A 134 17.89 1.14 -2.07
CA MET A 134 18.40 0.80 -0.73
C MET A 134 19.93 0.63 -0.68
N LYS A 135 20.61 0.50 -1.83
CA LYS A 135 22.08 0.52 -1.89
C LYS A 135 22.66 1.94 -1.82
N GLY A 136 21.83 2.97 -2.03
CA GLY A 136 22.16 4.39 -1.87
C GLY A 136 21.87 4.91 -0.46
N ALA A 137 21.73 6.24 -0.30
CA ALA A 137 21.38 6.83 0.99
C ALA A 137 19.92 6.50 1.39
N ASP A 138 19.68 6.17 2.68
CA ASP A 138 18.36 5.81 3.24
C ASP A 138 17.20 6.76 2.85
N HIS A 139 17.50 8.02 2.52
CA HIS A 139 16.52 9.03 2.13
C HIS A 139 15.95 8.81 0.71
N GLU A 140 16.70 8.21 -0.21
CA GLU A 140 16.30 8.06 -1.62
C GLU A 140 15.11 7.11 -1.79
N VAL A 141 15.03 6.09 -0.94
CA VAL A 141 13.95 5.09 -0.94
C VAL A 141 12.59 5.74 -0.64
N PHE A 142 12.55 6.68 0.30
CA PHE A 142 11.33 7.40 0.64
C PHE A 142 10.96 8.45 -0.41
N TYR A 143 11.95 9.15 -1.00
CA TYR A 143 11.70 10.06 -2.12
C TYR A 143 11.06 9.35 -3.31
N LEU A 144 11.58 8.19 -3.70
CA LEU A 144 10.98 7.38 -4.77
C LEU A 144 9.53 7.02 -4.44
N THR A 145 9.30 6.59 -3.19
CA THR A 145 7.95 6.20 -2.77
C THR A 145 6.98 7.39 -2.80
N SER A 146 7.42 8.58 -2.38
CA SER A 146 6.59 9.79 -2.43
C SER A 146 6.26 10.23 -3.85
N ILE A 147 7.21 10.09 -4.79
CA ILE A 147 6.97 10.39 -6.21
C ILE A 147 5.99 9.41 -6.83
N PHE A 148 6.06 8.12 -6.49
CA PHE A 148 5.11 7.12 -6.99
C PHE A 148 3.76 7.13 -6.24
N ALA A 149 3.69 7.76 -5.07
CA ALA A 149 2.47 7.87 -4.27
C ALA A 149 1.66 9.16 -4.53
N ALA A 150 2.27 10.17 -5.17
CA ALA A 150 1.63 11.41 -5.62
C ALA A 150 1.14 11.28 -7.07
#